data_AF-A0A0L8I2S4-F1
#
_entry.id   AF-A0A0L8I2S4-F1
#
_cell.length_a   1.000
_cell.length_b   1.000
_cell.length_c   1.000
_cell.angle_alpha   90.00
_cell.angle_beta   90.00
_cell.angle_gamma   90.00
#
_symmetry.space_group_name_H-M   'P 1'
#
loop_
_entity.id
_entity.type
_entity.pdbx_description
1 polymer ?
#
loop_
_entity_poly.entity_id
_entity_poly.type
_entity_poly.pdbx_seq_one_letter_code
_entity_poly.pdbx_strand_id
1 'polypeptide(L)'
;MLHELLFALSGYPGNIFVDNGDKIQVQKGLPFLHSAEEKALNRLCQLATHFKMFKGFINKYSFCNFHPDSAGSTTGEMHGIYLMFLCSGLNTLLEDYQNDILELEKSALADPHLPVSEVLLKLQHYELLFPALSSFLTELKQHEAHGCYILDRIHKASISGIPVVKQTFESLLSTCHGPLFKHLCAWMLYGKLMDPYKEFFIQESHEANARSCEQEENNQDAKKQVVYVIRADLLPSYIGYQVAKKILFVGESIKMFDTQKLTPEIKKLENSLRKGQENFSKDLFRLSQEKNFNQINFRETVNAVRGFVAEQLWLLVVEDSDIFGQLKLLKDIFLFGRGDLYQSFIDTAHSLLISIPQYNTEHELNTVFRSVIRNTLWENDSYLHNFQLTCKTGTGGMYKIIVLEIVLSTGLLMRKCFLKC
;
A
#
# COMPACT_ATOMS: atom_id res chain seq x y z
N MET A 1 -30.67 11.46 -41.49
CA MET A 1 -30.84 12.08 -40.15
C MET A 1 -30.63 11.07 -39.04
N LEU A 2 -31.48 10.05 -38.87
CA LEU A 2 -31.37 9.11 -37.74
C LEU A 2 -30.09 8.24 -37.80
N HIS A 3 -29.69 7.73 -38.97
CA HIS A 3 -28.41 7.05 -39.13
C HIS A 3 -27.21 7.95 -38.79
N GLU A 4 -27.19 9.20 -39.27
CA GLU A 4 -26.13 10.16 -38.92
C GLU A 4 -26.11 10.48 -37.42
N LEU A 5 -27.27 10.48 -36.75
CA LEU A 5 -27.36 10.68 -35.31
C LEU A 5 -26.76 9.50 -34.53
N LEU A 6 -27.03 8.25 -34.94
CA LEU A 6 -26.45 7.06 -34.31
C LEU A 6 -24.92 7.01 -34.53
N PHE A 7 -24.43 7.41 -35.70
CA PHE A 7 -23.00 7.59 -35.95
C PHE A 7 -22.38 8.67 -35.06
N ALA A 8 -23.06 9.81 -34.91
CA ALA A 8 -22.62 10.89 -34.02
C ALA A 8 -22.56 10.44 -32.56
N LEU A 9 -23.58 9.71 -32.06
CA LEU A 9 -23.61 9.13 -30.71
C LEU A 9 -22.48 8.13 -30.46
N SER A 10 -22.04 7.43 -31.51
CA SER A 10 -20.88 6.53 -31.47
C SER A 10 -19.52 7.25 -31.47
N GLY A 11 -19.52 8.59 -31.55
CA GLY A 11 -18.34 9.44 -31.49
C GLY A 11 -17.73 9.79 -32.85
N TYR A 12 -18.41 9.49 -33.97
CA TYR A 12 -17.94 9.84 -35.31
C TYR A 12 -18.65 11.09 -35.83
N PRO A 13 -17.92 12.17 -36.15
CA PRO A 13 -18.53 13.37 -36.72
C PRO A 13 -19.12 13.08 -38.10
N GLY A 14 -20.18 13.81 -38.44
CA GLY A 14 -20.86 13.74 -39.73
C GLY A 14 -20.99 15.11 -40.39
N ASN A 15 -21.76 15.15 -41.47
CA ASN A 15 -22.05 16.40 -42.18
C ASN A 15 -23.12 17.23 -41.45
N ILE A 16 -24.13 16.57 -40.87
CA ILE A 16 -25.18 17.22 -40.08
C ILE A 16 -24.71 17.51 -38.64
N PHE A 17 -23.87 16.62 -38.10
CA PHE A 17 -23.32 16.71 -36.74
C PHE A 17 -21.83 17.02 -36.80
N VAL A 18 -21.48 18.30 -36.73
CA VAL A 18 -20.11 18.77 -36.87
C VAL A 18 -19.44 18.83 -35.50
N ASP A 19 -18.18 18.40 -35.47
CA ASP A 19 -17.33 18.46 -34.29
C ASP A 19 -16.49 19.75 -34.28
N ASN A 20 -16.73 20.62 -33.30
CA ASN A 20 -15.97 21.85 -33.11
C ASN A 20 -14.71 21.65 -32.25
N GLY A 21 -14.26 20.40 -32.08
CA GLY A 21 -13.09 20.00 -31.28
C GLY A 21 -13.46 19.68 -29.82
N ASP A 22 -14.33 20.49 -29.21
CA ASP A 22 -14.69 20.39 -27.80
C ASP A 22 -16.15 19.95 -27.59
N LYS A 23 -17.01 20.14 -28.60
CA LYS A 23 -18.44 19.77 -28.57
C LYS A 23 -18.92 19.39 -29.97
N ILE A 24 -19.68 18.30 -30.04
CA ILE A 24 -20.45 17.94 -31.23
C ILE A 24 -21.72 18.80 -31.21
N GLN A 25 -22.03 19.46 -32.33
CA GLN A 25 -23.22 20.30 -32.46
C GLN A 25 -23.92 20.04 -33.79
N VAL A 26 -25.24 20.25 -33.81
CA VAL A 26 -26.02 20.25 -35.04
C VAL A 26 -25.66 21.49 -35.86
N GLN A 27 -25.49 21.33 -37.17
CA GLN A 27 -25.30 22.46 -38.07
C GLN A 27 -26.51 23.40 -38.01
N LYS A 28 -26.25 24.67 -37.65
CA LYS A 28 -27.30 25.70 -37.53
C LYS A 28 -27.88 26.04 -38.91
N GLY A 29 -29.20 26.17 -39.00
CA GLY A 29 -29.89 26.67 -40.19
C GLY A 29 -30.40 25.61 -41.16
N LEU A 30 -30.62 24.37 -40.71
CA LEU A 30 -31.26 23.33 -41.52
C LEU A 30 -32.76 23.66 -41.69
N PRO A 31 -33.27 23.83 -42.92
CA PRO A 31 -34.64 24.31 -43.17
C PRO A 31 -35.74 23.29 -42.79
N PHE A 32 -35.36 22.04 -42.56
CA PHE A 32 -36.27 20.93 -42.25
C PHE A 32 -36.38 20.62 -40.75
N LEU A 33 -35.66 21.33 -39.88
CA LEU A 33 -35.67 21.11 -38.44
C LEU A 33 -36.39 22.22 -37.70
N HIS A 34 -37.29 21.84 -36.79
CA HIS A 34 -37.88 22.79 -35.87
C HIS A 34 -36.88 23.15 -34.75
N SER A 35 -36.96 24.38 -34.22
CA SER A 35 -36.08 24.85 -33.13
C SER A 35 -36.10 23.96 -31.87
N ALA A 36 -37.21 23.26 -31.63
CA ALA A 36 -37.34 22.30 -30.53
C ALA A 36 -36.58 20.99 -30.80
N GLU A 37 -36.59 20.52 -32.05
CA GLU A 37 -35.87 19.33 -32.47
C GLU A 37 -34.36 19.59 -32.47
N GLU A 38 -33.94 20.78 -32.90
CA GLU A 38 -32.54 21.22 -32.81
C GLU A 38 -32.05 21.19 -31.34
N LYS A 39 -32.86 21.64 -30.39
CA LYS A 39 -32.52 21.56 -28.95
C LYS A 39 -32.43 20.12 -28.45
N ALA A 40 -33.36 19.26 -28.86
CA ALA A 40 -33.36 17.83 -28.53
C ALA A 40 -32.10 17.13 -29.06
N LEU A 41 -31.76 17.36 -30.33
CA LEU A 41 -30.56 16.82 -30.96
C LEU A 41 -29.28 17.34 -30.29
N ASN A 42 -29.23 18.63 -29.93
CA ASN A 42 -28.09 19.17 -29.20
C ASN A 42 -27.90 18.54 -27.81
N ARG A 43 -28.97 18.11 -27.12
CA ARG A 43 -28.84 17.32 -25.87
C ARG A 43 -28.18 15.96 -26.14
N LEU A 44 -28.57 15.27 -27.20
CA LEU A 44 -27.94 14.02 -27.63
C LEU A 44 -26.47 14.22 -28.04
N CYS A 45 -26.15 15.33 -28.70
CA CYS A 45 -24.77 15.64 -29.06
C CYS A 45 -23.87 15.90 -27.84
N GLN A 46 -24.43 16.38 -26.71
CA GLN A 46 -23.68 16.48 -25.45
C GLN A 46 -23.28 15.09 -24.93
N LEU A 47 -24.17 14.09 -25.02
CA LEU A 47 -23.83 12.70 -24.69
C LEU A 47 -22.69 12.18 -25.56
N ALA A 48 -22.79 12.41 -26.88
CA ALA A 48 -21.75 12.02 -27.83
C ALA A 48 -20.39 12.66 -27.50
N THR A 49 -20.40 13.92 -27.05
CA THR A 49 -19.19 14.65 -26.64
C THR A 49 -18.55 14.00 -25.40
N HIS A 50 -19.36 13.67 -24.38
CA HIS A 50 -18.87 12.95 -23.21
C HIS A 50 -18.32 11.58 -23.57
N PHE A 51 -19.01 10.84 -24.45
CA PHE A 51 -18.58 9.54 -24.93
C PHE A 51 -17.21 9.60 -25.64
N LYS A 52 -17.02 10.59 -26.53
CA LYS A 52 -15.73 10.83 -27.19
C LYS A 52 -14.62 11.15 -26.18
N MET A 53 -14.93 11.97 -25.16
CA MET A 53 -13.99 12.27 -24.08
C MET A 53 -13.58 11.00 -23.32
N PHE A 54 -14.54 10.13 -23.00
CA PHE A 54 -14.26 8.87 -22.29
C PHE A 54 -13.41 7.92 -23.12
N LYS A 55 -13.72 7.73 -24.40
CA LYS A 55 -12.87 6.95 -25.32
C LYS A 55 -11.46 7.53 -25.44
N GLY A 56 -11.32 8.84 -25.55
CA GLY A 56 -10.01 9.51 -25.57
C GLY A 56 -9.21 9.30 -24.29
N PHE A 57 -9.89 9.34 -23.13
CA PHE A 57 -9.28 9.06 -21.84
C PHE A 57 -8.80 7.61 -21.74
N ILE A 58 -9.65 6.66 -22.10
CA ILE A 58 -9.33 5.23 -22.04
C ILE A 58 -8.16 4.91 -22.98
N ASN A 59 -8.18 5.40 -24.22
CA ASN A 59 -7.09 5.16 -25.16
C ASN A 59 -5.75 5.72 -24.66
N LYS A 60 -5.77 6.84 -23.92
CA LYS A 60 -4.56 7.42 -23.34
C LYS A 60 -3.98 6.55 -22.21
N TYR A 61 -4.84 6.00 -21.35
CA TYR A 61 -4.40 5.35 -20.09
C TYR A 61 -4.52 3.82 -20.06
N SER A 62 -5.16 3.20 -21.06
CA SER A 62 -5.33 1.73 -21.13
C SER A 62 -4.07 0.98 -21.56
N PHE A 63 -3.15 1.63 -22.26
CA PHE A 63 -1.94 1.02 -22.85
C PHE A 63 -0.64 1.69 -22.41
N CYS A 64 -0.56 2.16 -21.15
CA CYS A 64 0.71 2.59 -20.58
C CYS A 64 1.67 1.39 -20.45
N ASN A 65 2.29 0.99 -21.56
CA ASN A 65 3.44 0.08 -21.60
C ASN A 65 4.64 0.85 -21.05
N PHE A 66 4.86 0.82 -19.74
CA PHE A 66 6.11 1.28 -19.18
C PHE A 66 7.10 0.11 -19.10
N HIS A 67 8.14 0.20 -19.94
CA HIS A 67 9.36 -0.57 -19.76
C HIS A 67 10.06 -0.04 -18.48
N PRO A 68 10.52 -0.88 -17.55
CA PRO A 68 11.10 -0.43 -16.28
C PRO A 68 12.39 0.40 -16.40
N ASP A 69 13.04 0.45 -17.57
CA ASP A 69 14.42 0.94 -17.73
C ASP A 69 14.55 2.37 -18.29
N SER A 70 13.46 3.07 -18.63
CA SER A 70 13.54 4.48 -19.08
C SER A 70 13.36 5.44 -17.89
N ALA A 71 14.40 5.55 -17.06
CA ALA A 71 14.50 6.51 -15.96
C ALA A 71 14.68 7.98 -16.41
N GLY A 72 14.07 8.39 -17.53
CA GLY A 72 14.15 9.76 -18.04
C GLY A 72 13.01 10.08 -19.00
N SER A 73 12.20 11.07 -18.62
CA SER A 73 11.03 11.66 -19.31
C SER A 73 9.79 10.73 -19.39
N THR A 74 8.68 10.99 -18.69
CA THR A 74 7.90 12.24 -18.62
C THR A 74 7.38 12.52 -17.20
N THR A 75 7.74 13.68 -16.67
CA THR A 75 7.12 14.27 -15.47
C THR A 75 5.69 14.72 -15.79
N GLY A 76 4.68 14.16 -15.12
CA GLY A 76 3.32 14.72 -15.08
C GLY A 76 2.20 13.94 -15.78
N GLU A 77 2.39 12.66 -16.13
CA GLU A 77 1.29 11.85 -16.66
C GLU A 77 0.81 10.80 -15.65
N MET A 78 -0.52 10.75 -15.43
CA MET A 78 -1.15 9.76 -14.57
C MET A 78 -0.84 8.36 -15.09
N HIS A 79 -0.31 7.51 -14.21
CA HIS A 79 0.05 6.14 -14.51
C HIS A 79 -0.26 5.25 -13.32
N GLY A 80 -0.53 3.97 -13.55
CA GLY A 80 -0.71 3.01 -12.47
C GLY A 80 -1.72 1.91 -12.76
N ILE A 81 -1.63 0.83 -11.99
CA ILE A 81 -2.49 -0.34 -12.10
C ILE A 81 -3.93 0.04 -11.74
N TYR A 82 -4.14 0.90 -10.75
CA TYR A 82 -5.49 1.33 -10.36
C TYR A 82 -6.16 2.16 -11.46
N LEU A 83 -5.38 2.97 -12.19
CA LEU A 83 -5.87 3.74 -13.33
C LEU A 83 -6.25 2.83 -14.50
N MET A 84 -5.47 1.77 -14.76
CA MET A 84 -5.80 0.78 -15.79
C MET A 84 -7.10 0.04 -15.46
N PHE A 85 -7.29 -0.37 -14.20
CA PHE A 85 -8.53 -1.02 -13.77
C PHE A 85 -9.73 -0.07 -13.80
N LEU A 86 -9.53 1.23 -13.51
CA LEU A 86 -10.56 2.24 -13.72
C LEU A 86 -10.94 2.34 -15.20
N CYS A 87 -9.95 2.39 -16.11
CA CYS A 87 -10.20 2.42 -17.55
C CYS A 87 -10.94 1.17 -18.04
N SER A 88 -10.60 0.00 -17.49
CA SER A 88 -11.32 -1.25 -17.76
C SER A 88 -12.77 -1.17 -17.27
N GLY A 89 -13.02 -0.68 -16.06
CA GLY A 89 -14.37 -0.51 -15.53
C GLY A 89 -15.20 0.52 -16.32
N LEU A 90 -14.55 1.59 -16.80
CA LEU A 90 -15.18 2.56 -17.70
C LEU A 90 -15.50 1.92 -19.05
N ASN A 91 -14.63 1.09 -19.61
CA ASN A 91 -14.92 0.36 -20.86
C ASN A 91 -16.17 -0.50 -20.73
N THR A 92 -16.31 -1.27 -19.66
CA THR A 92 -17.53 -2.07 -19.42
C THR A 92 -18.79 -1.19 -19.36
N LEU A 93 -18.73 -0.02 -18.72
CA LEU A 93 -19.84 0.94 -18.72
C LEU A 93 -20.14 1.52 -20.12
N LEU A 94 -19.10 1.74 -20.93
CA LEU A 94 -19.25 2.22 -22.31
C LEU A 94 -19.76 1.11 -23.24
N GLU A 95 -19.49 -0.17 -22.95
CA GLU A 95 -20.03 -1.32 -23.66
C GLU A 95 -21.54 -1.40 -23.45
N ASP A 96 -22.05 -1.18 -22.23
CA ASP A 96 -23.50 -1.10 -21.98
C ASP A 96 -24.16 0.00 -22.83
N TYR A 97 -23.54 1.18 -22.90
CA TYR A 97 -24.00 2.26 -23.78
C TYR A 97 -23.96 1.90 -25.27
N GLN A 98 -22.92 1.20 -25.71
CA GLN A 98 -22.81 0.74 -27.09
C GLN A 98 -23.87 -0.32 -27.41
N ASN A 99 -24.19 -1.20 -26.47
CA ASN A 99 -25.26 -2.19 -26.61
C ASN A 99 -26.63 -1.51 -26.78
N ASP A 100 -26.90 -0.46 -26.00
CA ASP A 100 -28.12 0.35 -26.14
C ASP A 100 -28.18 1.06 -27.52
N ILE A 101 -27.04 1.54 -28.05
CA ILE A 101 -26.98 2.08 -29.41
C ILE A 101 -27.25 1.00 -30.45
N LEU A 102 -26.71 -0.21 -30.29
CA LEU A 102 -26.93 -1.33 -31.21
C LEU A 102 -28.39 -1.79 -31.20
N GLU A 103 -29.07 -1.73 -30.05
CA GLU A 103 -30.51 -1.96 -29.98
C GLU A 103 -31.29 -0.88 -30.75
N LEU A 104 -30.92 0.40 -30.59
CA LEU A 104 -31.52 1.50 -31.34
C LEU A 104 -31.29 1.38 -32.85
N GLU A 105 -30.11 0.91 -33.28
CA GLU A 105 -29.82 0.64 -34.69
C GLU A 105 -30.72 -0.47 -35.23
N LYS A 106 -30.92 -1.57 -34.49
CA LYS A 106 -31.83 -2.65 -34.89
C LYS A 106 -33.27 -2.15 -35.00
N SER A 107 -33.73 -1.34 -34.04
CA SER A 107 -35.07 -0.74 -34.09
C SER A 107 -35.22 0.21 -35.29
N ALA A 108 -34.19 0.99 -35.60
CA ALA A 108 -34.18 1.87 -36.77
C ALA A 108 -34.19 1.12 -38.12
N LEU A 109 -33.58 -0.06 -38.17
CA LEU A 109 -33.63 -0.94 -39.35
C LEU A 109 -35.01 -1.62 -39.50
N ALA A 110 -35.68 -1.92 -38.39
CA ALA A 110 -37.02 -2.53 -38.39
C ALA A 110 -38.12 -1.52 -38.76
N ASP A 111 -38.02 -0.28 -38.25
CA ASP A 111 -38.94 0.81 -38.56
C ASP A 111 -38.19 2.07 -39.05
N PRO A 112 -38.24 2.38 -40.35
CA PRO A 112 -37.64 3.59 -40.91
C PRO A 112 -38.23 4.91 -40.39
N HIS A 113 -39.41 4.88 -39.74
CA HIS A 113 -40.10 6.06 -39.22
C HIS A 113 -39.87 6.31 -37.72
N LEU A 114 -38.87 5.66 -37.13
CA LEU A 114 -38.52 5.79 -35.72
C LEU A 114 -38.35 7.27 -35.30
N PRO A 115 -39.13 7.78 -34.33
CA PRO A 115 -39.02 9.17 -33.92
C PRO A 115 -37.79 9.39 -33.03
N VAL A 116 -37.18 10.57 -33.12
CA VAL A 116 -36.05 11.00 -32.27
C VAL A 116 -36.41 10.96 -30.77
N SER A 117 -37.70 11.08 -30.44
CA SER A 117 -38.21 10.96 -29.07
C SER A 117 -37.94 9.59 -28.45
N GLU A 118 -37.99 8.51 -29.24
CA GLU A 118 -37.71 7.16 -28.73
C GLU A 118 -36.23 6.99 -28.39
N VAL A 119 -35.35 7.52 -29.26
CA VAL A 119 -33.90 7.59 -29.02
C VAL A 119 -33.59 8.37 -27.74
N LEU A 120 -34.25 9.52 -27.53
CA LEU A 120 -34.13 10.31 -26.30
C LEU A 120 -34.56 9.55 -25.05
N LEU A 121 -35.71 8.85 -25.11
CA LEU A 121 -36.22 8.09 -23.96
C LEU A 121 -35.28 6.96 -23.57
N LYS A 122 -34.74 6.24 -24.56
CA LYS A 122 -33.77 5.15 -24.33
C LYS A 122 -32.43 5.65 -23.78
N LEU A 123 -31.99 6.86 -24.14
CA LEU A 123 -30.70 7.43 -23.71
C LEU A 123 -30.79 8.31 -22.46
N GLN A 124 -31.99 8.49 -21.90
CA GLN A 124 -32.25 9.45 -20.82
C GLN A 124 -31.45 9.15 -19.54
N HIS A 125 -31.19 7.88 -19.20
CA HIS A 125 -30.40 7.53 -18.01
C HIS A 125 -28.94 7.96 -18.13
N TYR A 126 -28.38 7.98 -19.34
CA TYR A 126 -27.02 8.45 -19.59
C TYR A 126 -26.87 9.97 -19.50
N GLU A 127 -27.96 10.72 -19.71
CA GLU A 127 -27.98 12.19 -19.57
C GLU A 127 -27.66 12.62 -18.14
N LEU A 128 -28.00 11.81 -17.15
CA LEU A 128 -27.66 12.05 -15.75
C LEU A 128 -26.27 11.49 -15.39
N LEU A 129 -25.90 10.34 -15.95
CA LEU A 129 -24.67 9.63 -15.61
C LEU A 129 -23.41 10.28 -16.18
N PHE A 130 -23.42 10.65 -17.47
CA PHE A 130 -22.23 11.14 -18.17
C PHE A 130 -21.70 12.47 -17.63
N PRO A 131 -22.53 13.46 -17.25
CA PRO A 131 -22.04 14.65 -16.57
C PRO A 131 -21.34 14.35 -15.24
N ALA A 132 -21.88 13.42 -14.45
CA ALA A 132 -21.25 13.02 -13.18
C ALA A 132 -19.88 12.34 -13.42
N LEU A 133 -19.80 11.43 -14.40
CA LEU A 133 -18.54 10.78 -14.78
C LEU A 133 -17.52 11.76 -15.37
N SER A 134 -17.95 12.72 -16.19
CA SER A 134 -17.04 13.71 -16.79
C SER A 134 -16.49 14.69 -15.75
N SER A 135 -17.30 15.14 -14.79
CA SER A 135 -16.81 15.90 -13.63
C SER A 135 -15.76 15.12 -12.87
N PHE A 136 -16.06 13.85 -12.54
CA PHE A 136 -15.16 12.96 -11.83
C PHE A 136 -13.82 12.76 -12.57
N LEU A 137 -13.85 12.48 -13.88
CA LEU A 137 -12.61 12.31 -14.66
C LEU A 137 -11.81 13.62 -14.78
N THR A 138 -12.48 14.76 -14.82
CA THR A 138 -11.81 16.06 -14.83
C THR A 138 -11.14 16.34 -13.49
N GLU A 139 -11.80 16.03 -12.38
CA GLU A 139 -11.22 16.09 -11.03
C GLU A 139 -10.01 15.17 -10.89
N LEU A 140 -10.07 13.94 -11.41
CA LEU A 140 -8.94 13.02 -11.37
C LEU A 140 -7.72 13.56 -12.12
N LYS A 141 -7.92 14.18 -13.28
CA LYS A 141 -6.86 14.83 -14.07
C LYS A 141 -6.27 16.04 -13.34
N GLN A 142 -7.11 16.88 -12.73
CA GLN A 142 -6.67 18.08 -12.02
C GLN A 142 -5.82 17.75 -10.79
N HIS A 143 -6.14 16.65 -10.10
CA HIS A 143 -5.44 16.23 -8.89
C HIS A 143 -4.27 15.27 -9.15
N GLU A 144 -3.95 14.94 -10.40
CA GLU A 144 -2.95 13.91 -10.76
C GLU A 144 -3.10 12.65 -9.89
N ALA A 145 -4.35 12.20 -9.73
CA ALA A 145 -4.71 11.15 -8.79
C ALA A 145 -3.91 9.84 -9.04
N HIS A 146 -3.22 9.37 -8.01
CA HIS A 146 -2.34 8.20 -8.11
C HIS A 146 -2.76 7.08 -7.15
N GLY A 147 -2.76 5.83 -7.63
CA GLY A 147 -2.95 4.63 -6.83
C GLY A 147 -4.25 4.59 -6.01
N CYS A 148 -4.13 4.22 -4.73
CA CYS A 148 -5.28 4.07 -3.81
C CYS A 148 -6.07 5.37 -3.58
N TYR A 149 -5.53 6.54 -3.90
CA TYR A 149 -6.28 7.80 -3.85
C TYR A 149 -7.44 7.82 -4.86
N ILE A 150 -7.29 7.12 -6.00
CA ILE A 150 -8.36 6.94 -6.99
C ILE A 150 -9.54 6.21 -6.33
N LEU A 151 -9.29 5.19 -5.51
CA LEU A 151 -10.34 4.47 -4.79
C LEU A 151 -11.12 5.36 -3.82
N ASP A 152 -10.41 6.24 -3.10
CA ASP A 152 -11.04 7.19 -2.19
C ASP A 152 -11.98 8.15 -2.94
N ARG A 153 -11.53 8.62 -4.11
CA ARG A 153 -12.34 9.50 -4.96
C ARG A 153 -13.56 8.78 -5.55
N ILE A 154 -13.42 7.55 -6.03
CA ILE A 154 -14.55 6.74 -6.50
C ILE A 154 -15.55 6.52 -5.35
N HIS A 155 -15.06 6.18 -4.16
CA HIS A 155 -15.91 5.97 -2.99
C HIS A 155 -16.66 7.26 -2.58
N LYS A 156 -16.01 8.42 -2.65
CA LYS A 156 -16.71 9.70 -2.41
C LYS A 156 -17.79 9.97 -3.46
N ALA A 157 -17.53 9.63 -4.73
CA ALA A 157 -18.50 9.75 -5.81
C ALA A 157 -19.67 8.75 -5.70
N SER A 158 -19.46 7.58 -5.09
CA SER A 158 -20.53 6.61 -4.85
C SER A 158 -21.51 7.04 -3.75
N ILE A 159 -21.12 7.97 -2.87
CA ILE A 159 -22.01 8.62 -1.89
C ILE A 159 -22.85 9.71 -2.59
N SER A 160 -23.59 9.30 -3.63
CA SER A 160 -24.52 10.16 -4.35
C SER A 160 -25.97 9.76 -4.04
N GLY A 161 -26.87 10.76 -4.02
CA GLY A 161 -28.30 10.54 -3.81
C GLY A 161 -29.05 10.00 -5.04
N ILE A 162 -28.36 9.91 -6.19
CA ILE A 162 -28.93 9.45 -7.44
C ILE A 162 -28.62 7.95 -7.60
N PRO A 163 -29.64 7.07 -7.70
CA PRO A 163 -29.43 5.62 -7.67
C PRO A 163 -28.60 5.10 -8.86
N VAL A 164 -28.81 5.66 -10.07
CA VAL A 164 -28.05 5.27 -11.28
C VAL A 164 -26.56 5.61 -11.14
N VAL A 165 -26.26 6.80 -10.61
CA VAL A 165 -24.88 7.26 -10.39
C VAL A 165 -24.23 6.45 -9.28
N LYS A 166 -24.95 6.19 -8.18
CA LYS A 166 -24.46 5.35 -7.09
C LYS A 166 -24.09 3.94 -7.56
N GLN A 167 -25.01 3.25 -8.25
CA GLN A 167 -24.79 1.87 -8.71
C GLN A 167 -23.61 1.74 -9.68
N THR A 168 -23.45 2.72 -10.57
CA THR A 168 -22.34 2.73 -11.54
C THR A 168 -20.99 2.99 -10.85
N PHE A 169 -20.91 3.93 -9.91
CA PHE A 169 -19.70 4.14 -9.11
C PHE A 169 -19.40 2.97 -8.15
N GLU A 170 -20.41 2.29 -7.60
CA GLU A 170 -20.22 1.05 -6.84
C GLU A 170 -19.65 -0.08 -7.71
N SER A 171 -20.14 -0.22 -8.95
CA SER A 171 -19.60 -1.17 -9.93
C SER A 171 -18.15 -0.85 -10.30
N LEU A 172 -17.84 0.42 -10.56
CA LEU A 172 -16.47 0.90 -10.81
C LEU A 172 -15.55 0.62 -9.60
N LEU A 173 -16.04 0.88 -8.39
CA LEU A 173 -15.31 0.63 -7.16
C LEU A 173 -14.99 -0.86 -6.99
N SER A 174 -15.95 -1.74 -7.25
CA SER A 174 -15.74 -3.20 -7.18
C SER A 174 -14.65 -3.67 -8.15
N THR A 175 -14.63 -3.12 -9.37
CA THR A 175 -13.59 -3.41 -10.36
C THR A 175 -12.21 -2.93 -9.89
N CYS A 176 -12.13 -1.73 -9.30
CA CYS A 176 -10.89 -1.15 -8.80
C CYS A 176 -10.43 -1.78 -7.46
N HIS A 177 -11.31 -2.47 -6.73
CA HIS A 177 -10.93 -3.25 -5.55
C HIS A 177 -10.13 -4.50 -5.89
N GLY A 178 -10.23 -5.03 -7.11
CA GLY A 178 -9.45 -6.19 -7.56
C GLY A 178 -7.94 -6.05 -7.30
N PRO A 179 -7.27 -4.99 -7.81
CA PRO A 179 -5.86 -4.69 -7.51
C PRO A 179 -5.57 -4.53 -6.01
N LEU A 180 -6.46 -3.88 -5.26
CA LEU A 180 -6.31 -3.70 -3.81
C LEU A 180 -6.27 -5.06 -3.09
N PHE A 181 -7.21 -5.96 -3.38
CA PHE A 181 -7.22 -7.28 -2.79
C PHE A 181 -6.01 -8.13 -3.20
N LYS A 182 -5.52 -7.98 -4.44
CA LYS A 182 -4.27 -8.63 -4.86
C LYS A 182 -3.06 -8.14 -4.06
N HIS A 183 -2.92 -6.83 -3.85
CA HIS A 183 -1.87 -6.26 -3.01
C HIS A 183 -2.01 -6.73 -1.55
N LEU A 184 -3.23 -6.75 -1.01
CA LEU A 184 -3.50 -7.25 0.34
C LEU A 184 -3.17 -8.74 0.48
N CYS A 185 -3.53 -9.59 -0.47
CA CYS A 185 -3.16 -11.01 -0.47
C CYS A 185 -1.64 -11.19 -0.55
N ALA A 186 -0.97 -10.47 -1.45
CA ALA A 186 0.49 -10.53 -1.59
C ALA A 186 1.21 -10.15 -0.28
N TRP A 187 0.75 -9.09 0.36
CA TRP A 187 1.32 -8.59 1.61
C TRP A 187 0.95 -9.44 2.83
N MET A 188 -0.33 -9.70 3.05
CA MET A 188 -0.83 -10.38 4.26
C MET A 188 -0.65 -11.89 4.24
N LEU A 189 -0.46 -12.52 3.09
CA LEU A 189 -0.24 -13.97 3.01
C LEU A 189 1.23 -14.29 2.80
N TYR A 190 1.92 -13.54 1.93
CA TYR A 190 3.29 -13.87 1.52
C TYR A 190 4.34 -12.87 2.01
N GLY A 191 3.96 -11.76 2.65
CA GLY A 191 4.91 -10.73 3.10
C GLY A 191 5.65 -10.03 1.95
N LYS A 192 5.11 -10.11 0.71
CA LYS A 192 5.73 -9.53 -0.49
C LYS A 192 4.98 -8.27 -0.92
N LEU A 193 5.72 -7.18 -1.07
CA LEU A 193 5.20 -5.93 -1.62
C LEU A 193 5.44 -5.89 -3.13
N MET A 194 4.44 -6.33 -3.90
CA MET A 194 4.46 -6.27 -5.37
C MET A 194 3.81 -4.97 -5.84
N ASP A 195 4.52 -3.84 -5.70
CA ASP A 195 4.00 -2.51 -6.05
C ASP A 195 5.03 -1.69 -6.86
N PRO A 196 5.11 -1.91 -8.20
CA PRO A 196 6.06 -1.21 -9.06
C PRO A 196 5.86 0.30 -9.08
N TYR A 197 4.61 0.76 -8.95
CA TYR A 197 4.23 2.17 -9.09
C TYR A 197 4.05 2.90 -7.75
N LYS A 198 4.33 2.25 -6.61
CA LYS A 198 4.15 2.83 -5.26
C LYS A 198 2.73 3.36 -5.04
N GLU A 199 1.73 2.59 -5.48
CA GLU A 199 0.31 2.91 -5.44
C GLU A 199 -0.39 2.43 -4.17
N PHE A 200 0.19 1.46 -3.48
CA PHE A 200 -0.34 0.89 -2.26
C PHE A 200 -0.03 1.77 -1.04
N PHE A 201 -0.92 1.75 -0.05
CA PHE A 201 -0.77 2.56 1.17
C PHE A 201 0.32 2.05 2.12
N ILE A 202 0.88 0.85 1.90
CA ILE A 202 2.05 0.33 2.62
C ILE A 202 3.25 0.42 1.70
N GLN A 203 4.32 1.05 2.18
CA GLN A 203 5.54 1.24 1.39
C GLN A 203 6.80 1.01 2.21
N GLU A 204 7.86 0.68 1.50
CA GLU A 204 9.21 0.61 2.05
C GLU A 204 9.74 2.01 2.30
N SER A 205 9.96 2.34 3.58
CA SER A 205 10.73 3.51 3.95
C SER A 205 12.21 3.14 3.92
N HIS A 206 12.96 3.77 3.02
CA HIS A 206 14.42 3.74 3.05
C HIS A 206 15.00 4.68 4.12
N GLU A 207 14.16 5.44 4.83
CA GLU A 207 14.57 6.32 5.92
C GLU A 207 14.63 5.56 7.24
N ALA A 208 15.60 4.66 7.36
CA ALA A 208 16.06 4.14 8.64
C ALA A 208 17.49 4.63 8.97
N ASN A 209 17.87 5.82 8.47
CA ASN A 209 19.10 6.53 8.88
C ASN A 209 18.98 8.04 8.59
N ALA A 210 18.20 8.78 9.39
CA ALA A 210 18.29 10.26 9.43
C ALA A 210 17.78 10.91 10.73
N ARG A 211 17.49 10.15 11.80
CA ARG A 211 17.22 10.71 13.14
C ARG A 211 17.84 9.86 14.24
N SER A 212 19.16 9.70 14.18
CA SER A 212 20.11 9.80 15.31
C SER A 212 21.44 9.16 14.90
N CYS A 213 22.53 9.90 15.15
CA CYS A 213 23.93 9.52 15.01
C CYS A 213 24.47 9.50 13.57
N GLU A 214 25.03 10.65 13.18
CA GLU A 214 26.08 10.73 12.18
C GLU A 214 27.26 9.81 12.58
N GLN A 215 27.84 9.16 11.56
CA GLN A 215 29.11 8.38 11.57
C GLN A 215 28.98 7.01 12.28
N GLU A 216 29.32 5.86 11.70
CA GLU A 216 30.43 5.54 10.80
C GLU A 216 30.12 4.38 9.84
N GLU A 217 30.78 4.42 8.69
CA GLU A 217 30.91 3.36 7.70
C GLU A 217 31.85 2.27 8.21
N ASN A 218 31.37 1.03 8.28
CA ASN A 218 32.10 -0.23 8.01
C ASN A 218 31.38 -1.41 8.69
N ASN A 219 30.41 -2.00 7.99
CA ASN A 219 30.02 -3.39 8.17
C ASN A 219 29.26 -3.85 6.91
N GLN A 220 29.93 -4.62 6.05
CA GLN A 220 29.41 -5.12 4.78
C GLN A 220 28.39 -6.27 4.90
N ASP A 221 27.86 -6.55 6.09
CA ASP A 221 26.83 -7.60 6.30
C ASP A 221 25.63 -7.16 7.16
N ALA A 222 25.43 -5.86 7.38
CA ALA A 222 24.19 -5.35 7.94
C ALA A 222 23.10 -5.37 6.86
N LYS A 223 22.34 -6.47 6.74
CA LYS A 223 21.08 -6.51 5.98
C LYS A 223 20.28 -5.25 6.35
N LYS A 224 20.17 -4.30 5.43
CA LYS A 224 19.37 -3.07 5.62
C LYS A 224 17.97 -3.51 6.07
N GLN A 225 17.63 -3.20 7.32
CA GLN A 225 16.34 -3.53 7.88
C GLN A 225 15.33 -2.60 7.19
N VAL A 226 14.62 -3.14 6.20
CA VAL A 226 13.61 -2.39 5.45
C VAL A 226 12.43 -2.17 6.39
N VAL A 227 12.18 -0.92 6.75
CA VAL A 227 11.05 -0.52 7.60
C VAL A 227 9.86 -0.21 6.71
N TYR A 228 8.69 -0.72 7.07
CA TYR A 228 7.44 -0.46 6.34
C TYR A 228 6.65 0.65 7.03
N VAL A 229 6.13 1.57 6.24
CA VAL A 229 5.35 2.71 6.75
C VAL A 229 4.04 2.84 5.99
N ILE A 230 3.00 3.26 6.69
CA ILE A 230 1.70 3.58 6.10
C ILE A 230 1.76 5.01 5.56
N ARG A 231 1.54 5.18 4.26
CA ARG A 231 1.39 6.50 3.63
C ARG A 231 -0.06 6.96 3.78
N ALA A 232 -0.29 7.99 4.60
CA ALA A 232 -1.62 8.52 4.88
C ALA A 232 -2.33 9.06 3.62
N ASP A 233 -1.58 9.63 2.67
CA ASP A 233 -2.12 10.22 1.44
C ASP A 233 -2.78 9.19 0.52
N LEU A 234 -2.31 7.95 0.57
CA LEU A 234 -2.83 6.83 -0.24
C LEU A 234 -3.83 5.97 0.53
N LEU A 235 -4.10 6.24 1.81
CA LEU A 235 -5.04 5.43 2.58
C LEU A 235 -6.49 5.83 2.25
N PRO A 236 -7.32 4.92 1.70
CA PRO A 236 -8.71 5.25 1.41
C PRO A 236 -9.50 5.57 2.69
N SER A 237 -10.36 6.59 2.68
CA SER A 237 -11.06 7.06 3.88
C SER A 237 -11.99 6.02 4.51
N TYR A 238 -12.51 5.09 3.71
CA TYR A 238 -13.34 3.99 4.17
C TYR A 238 -12.56 2.85 4.84
N ILE A 239 -11.22 2.85 4.76
CA ILE A 239 -10.34 1.94 5.50
C ILE A 239 -9.74 2.71 6.67
N GLY A 240 -10.26 2.43 7.88
CA GLY A 240 -9.75 3.09 9.08
C GLY A 240 -8.26 2.81 9.32
N TYR A 241 -7.53 3.81 9.81
CA TYR A 241 -6.10 3.71 10.14
C TYR A 241 -5.77 2.52 11.06
N GLN A 242 -6.68 2.17 11.97
CA GLN A 242 -6.53 1.02 12.87
C GLN A 242 -6.50 -0.32 12.12
N VAL A 243 -7.24 -0.45 11.02
CA VAL A 243 -7.22 -1.64 10.16
C VAL A 243 -5.93 -1.68 9.34
N ALA A 244 -5.51 -0.54 8.78
CA ALA A 244 -4.24 -0.41 8.08
C ALA A 244 -3.04 -0.81 8.95
N LYS A 245 -3.02 -0.39 10.22
CA LYS A 245 -1.98 -0.78 11.20
C LYS A 245 -1.94 -2.29 11.43
N LYS A 246 -3.09 -2.96 11.43
CA LYS A 246 -3.16 -4.43 11.55
C LYS A 246 -2.62 -5.12 10.30
N ILE A 247 -2.95 -4.60 9.11
CA ILE A 247 -2.44 -5.11 7.83
C ILE A 247 -0.91 -4.96 7.76
N LEU A 248 -0.38 -3.82 8.21
CA LEU A 248 1.06 -3.58 8.33
C LEU A 248 1.73 -4.63 9.23
N PHE A 249 1.23 -4.77 10.45
CA PHE A 249 1.74 -5.74 11.43
C PHE A 249 1.76 -7.18 10.88
N VAL A 250 0.69 -7.60 10.20
CA VAL A 250 0.59 -8.95 9.62
C VAL A 250 1.69 -9.19 8.60
N GLY A 251 1.87 -8.28 7.64
CA GLY A 251 2.89 -8.48 6.61
C GLY A 251 4.32 -8.31 7.12
N GLU A 252 4.57 -7.41 8.07
CA GLU A 252 5.87 -7.31 8.75
C GLU A 252 6.23 -8.61 9.48
N SER A 253 5.25 -9.20 10.19
CA SER A 253 5.43 -10.47 10.89
C SER A 253 5.76 -11.60 9.90
N ILE A 254 5.04 -11.68 8.78
CA ILE A 254 5.27 -12.71 7.76
C ILE A 254 6.63 -12.55 7.10
N LYS A 255 7.01 -11.31 6.76
CA LYS A 255 8.33 -11.04 6.20
C LYS A 255 9.46 -11.35 7.19
N MET A 256 9.25 -11.09 8.49
CA MET A 256 10.21 -11.45 9.53
C MET A 256 10.50 -12.96 9.51
N PHE A 257 9.47 -13.81 9.40
CA PHE A 257 9.65 -15.27 9.28
C PHE A 257 10.47 -15.67 8.04
N ASP A 258 10.27 -15.00 6.89
CA ASP A 258 11.00 -15.31 5.64
C ASP A 258 12.48 -14.87 5.71
N THR A 259 12.78 -13.78 6.44
CA THR A 259 14.16 -13.27 6.56
C THR A 259 15.04 -14.04 7.54
N GLN A 260 14.44 -14.70 8.53
CA GLN A 260 15.13 -15.53 9.52
C GLN A 260 15.35 -16.93 8.93
N LYS A 261 16.62 -17.32 8.75
CA LYS A 261 16.98 -18.60 8.11
C LYS A 261 16.34 -19.78 8.86
N LEU A 262 15.56 -20.56 8.11
CA LEU A 262 14.95 -21.87 8.42
C LEU A 262 15.59 -22.63 9.61
N THR A 263 15.10 -22.39 10.82
CA THR A 263 15.11 -23.44 11.86
C THR A 263 14.01 -24.46 11.53
N PRO A 264 14.16 -25.74 11.93
CA PRO A 264 13.18 -26.78 11.63
C PRO A 264 11.79 -26.52 12.24
N GLU A 265 11.69 -25.71 13.29
CA GLU A 265 10.44 -25.28 13.93
C GLU A 265 9.72 -24.19 13.13
N ILE A 266 10.46 -23.21 12.59
CA ILE A 266 9.92 -22.21 11.65
C ILE A 266 9.30 -22.90 10.42
N LYS A 267 9.84 -24.03 9.93
CA LYS A 267 9.22 -24.80 8.84
C LYS A 267 7.87 -25.40 9.21
N LYS A 268 7.69 -25.87 10.45
CA LYS A 268 6.39 -26.40 10.92
C LYS A 268 5.36 -25.27 11.02
N LEU A 269 5.80 -24.13 11.54
CA LEU A 269 5.00 -22.91 11.61
C LEU A 269 4.63 -22.41 10.21
N GLU A 270 5.57 -22.42 9.27
CA GLU A 270 5.35 -22.06 7.87
C GLU A 270 4.32 -22.97 7.20
N ASN A 271 4.34 -24.28 7.51
CA ASN A 271 3.33 -25.21 7.01
C ASN A 271 1.94 -24.96 7.63
N SER A 272 1.87 -24.57 8.91
CA SER A 272 0.63 -24.15 9.57
C SER A 272 0.09 -22.85 8.94
N LEU A 273 0.98 -21.88 8.73
CA LEU A 273 0.70 -20.62 8.05
C LEU A 273 0.17 -20.86 6.64
N ARG A 274 0.80 -21.74 5.85
CA ARG A 274 0.35 -22.11 4.49
C ARG A 274 -1.06 -22.70 4.46
N LYS A 275 -1.41 -23.57 5.41
CA LYS A 275 -2.78 -24.11 5.53
C LYS A 275 -3.80 -23.01 5.88
N GLY A 276 -3.44 -22.10 6.77
CA GLY A 276 -4.27 -20.94 7.09
C GLY A 276 -4.44 -20.00 5.88
N GLN A 277 -3.35 -19.74 5.16
CA GLN A 277 -3.30 -18.86 3.99
C GLN A 277 -4.29 -19.28 2.89
N GLU A 278 -4.49 -20.57 2.66
CA GLU A 278 -5.48 -21.04 1.68
C GLU A 278 -6.91 -20.66 2.05
N ASN A 279 -7.27 -20.77 3.34
CA ASN A 279 -8.60 -20.37 3.82
C ASN A 279 -8.76 -18.85 3.73
N PHE A 280 -7.76 -18.10 4.18
CA PHE A 280 -7.80 -16.64 4.10
C PHE A 280 -7.79 -16.12 2.67
N SER A 281 -7.11 -16.80 1.74
CA SER A 281 -7.15 -16.46 0.32
C SER A 281 -8.55 -16.63 -0.26
N LYS A 282 -9.29 -17.67 0.16
CA LYS A 282 -10.69 -17.86 -0.26
C LYS A 282 -11.59 -16.79 0.32
N ASP A 283 -11.39 -16.41 1.59
CA ASP A 283 -12.17 -15.36 2.23
C ASP A 283 -11.93 -13.99 1.59
N LEU A 284 -10.67 -13.62 1.31
CA LEU A 284 -10.31 -12.39 0.61
C LEU A 284 -10.81 -12.40 -0.83
N PHE A 285 -10.75 -13.54 -1.51
CA PHE A 285 -11.31 -13.67 -2.86
C PHE A 285 -12.83 -13.50 -2.85
N ARG A 286 -13.54 -14.10 -1.88
CA ARG A 286 -14.99 -13.92 -1.73
C ARG A 286 -15.34 -12.43 -1.54
N LEU A 287 -14.61 -11.73 -0.66
CA LEU A 287 -14.80 -10.29 -0.44
C LEU A 287 -14.52 -9.46 -1.70
N SER A 288 -13.58 -9.88 -2.55
CA SER A 288 -13.29 -9.18 -3.81
C SER A 288 -14.41 -9.30 -4.85
N GLN A 289 -15.27 -10.33 -4.73
CA GLN A 289 -16.40 -10.56 -5.66
C GLN A 289 -17.70 -9.89 -5.20
N GLU A 290 -17.74 -9.34 -3.99
CA GLU A 290 -18.91 -8.63 -3.49
C GLU A 290 -19.03 -7.27 -4.19
N LYS A 291 -20.21 -7.00 -4.78
CA LYS A 291 -20.49 -5.71 -5.44
C LYS A 291 -20.44 -4.54 -4.46
N ASN A 292 -20.83 -4.79 -3.21
CA ASN A 292 -20.85 -3.80 -2.14
C ASN A 292 -19.74 -4.11 -1.16
N PHE A 293 -18.83 -3.15 -0.96
CA PHE A 293 -17.76 -3.31 0.00
C PHE A 293 -18.30 -3.26 1.44
N ASN A 294 -18.40 -4.43 2.08
CA ASN A 294 -18.75 -4.51 3.48
C ASN A 294 -17.51 -4.30 4.37
N GLN A 295 -17.39 -3.08 4.89
CA GLN A 295 -16.30 -2.69 5.80
C GLN A 295 -16.20 -3.58 7.06
N ILE A 296 -17.33 -4.13 7.53
CA ILE A 296 -17.38 -4.96 8.74
C ILE A 296 -16.75 -6.32 8.46
N ASN A 297 -17.23 -7.01 7.42
CA ASN A 297 -16.69 -8.31 7.01
C ASN A 297 -15.20 -8.21 6.70
N PHE A 298 -14.79 -7.17 5.95
CA PHE A 298 -13.38 -6.92 5.66
C PHE A 298 -12.54 -6.79 6.95
N ARG A 299 -13.01 -5.98 7.90
CA ARG A 299 -12.33 -5.77 9.18
C ARG A 299 -12.25 -7.05 10.01
N GLU A 300 -13.29 -7.88 10.00
CA GLU A 300 -13.33 -9.17 10.70
C GLU A 300 -12.33 -10.15 10.10
N THR A 301 -12.28 -10.28 8.77
CA THR A 301 -11.29 -11.11 8.08
C THR A 301 -9.86 -10.65 8.41
N VAL A 302 -9.59 -9.35 8.37
CA VAL A 302 -8.27 -8.80 8.76
C VAL A 302 -7.94 -9.10 10.23
N ASN A 303 -8.94 -9.00 11.13
CA ASN A 303 -8.75 -9.33 12.54
C ASN A 303 -8.45 -10.82 12.76
N ALA A 304 -9.12 -11.71 12.03
CA ALA A 304 -8.90 -13.15 12.08
C ALA A 304 -7.48 -13.50 11.62
N VAL A 305 -7.04 -12.96 10.48
CA VAL A 305 -5.66 -13.15 9.99
C VAL A 305 -4.65 -12.63 11.01
N ARG A 306 -4.86 -11.42 11.55
CA ARG A 306 -3.98 -10.84 12.57
C ARG A 306 -3.97 -11.67 13.85
N GLY A 307 -5.10 -12.24 14.27
CA GLY A 307 -5.19 -13.14 15.42
C GLY A 307 -4.34 -14.39 15.22
N PHE A 308 -4.52 -15.06 14.09
CA PHE A 308 -3.75 -16.24 13.72
C PHE A 308 -2.25 -15.96 13.65
N VAL A 309 -1.83 -14.91 12.94
CA VAL A 309 -0.40 -14.56 12.83
C VAL A 309 0.19 -14.16 14.18
N ALA A 310 -0.54 -13.45 15.04
CA ALA A 310 -0.08 -13.09 16.37
C ALA A 310 0.10 -14.32 17.28
N GLU A 311 -0.77 -15.32 17.17
CA GLU A 311 -0.64 -16.59 17.90
C GLU A 311 0.61 -17.36 17.43
N GLN A 312 0.84 -17.42 16.12
CA GLN A 312 2.05 -18.05 15.58
C GLN A 312 3.33 -17.30 16.00
N LEU A 313 3.30 -15.97 16.05
CA LEU A 313 4.41 -15.16 16.53
C LEU A 313 4.65 -15.37 18.03
N TRP A 314 3.59 -15.48 18.82
CA TRP A 314 3.70 -15.79 20.25
C TRP A 314 4.38 -17.13 20.50
N LEU A 315 4.00 -18.18 19.77
CA LEU A 315 4.64 -19.50 19.84
C LEU A 315 6.13 -19.40 19.50
N LEU A 316 6.49 -18.74 18.38
CA LEU A 316 7.89 -18.54 18.00
C LEU A 316 8.69 -17.81 19.09
N VAL A 317 8.15 -16.72 19.63
CA VAL A 317 8.90 -15.88 20.57
C VAL A 317 9.02 -16.54 21.94
N VAL A 318 7.95 -17.16 22.43
CA VAL A 318 7.91 -17.71 23.79
C VAL A 318 8.52 -19.11 23.85
N GLU A 319 8.19 -19.98 22.91
CA GLU A 319 8.63 -21.38 22.91
C GLU A 319 10.01 -21.53 22.26
N ASP A 320 10.21 -20.94 21.07
CA ASP A 320 11.43 -21.21 20.28
C ASP A 320 12.59 -20.28 20.63
N SER A 321 12.32 -19.04 21.10
CA SER A 321 13.38 -18.03 21.35
C SER A 321 13.76 -17.81 22.82
N ASP A 322 13.15 -18.55 23.76
CA ASP A 322 13.31 -18.42 25.21
C ASP A 322 13.42 -16.96 25.66
N ILE A 323 12.38 -16.18 25.37
CA ILE A 323 12.37 -14.75 25.71
C ILE A 323 12.47 -14.52 27.23
N PHE A 324 12.00 -15.46 28.04
CA PHE A 324 12.11 -15.38 29.49
C PHE A 324 13.56 -15.52 29.95
N GLY A 325 14.33 -16.43 29.35
CA GLY A 325 15.78 -16.49 29.53
C GLY A 325 16.47 -15.19 29.12
N GLN A 326 16.13 -14.63 27.96
CA GLN A 326 16.70 -13.36 27.49
C GLN A 326 16.34 -12.16 28.38
N LEU A 327 15.10 -12.08 28.88
CA LEU A 327 14.69 -11.04 29.83
C LEU A 327 15.38 -11.19 31.19
N LYS A 328 15.59 -12.43 31.64
CA LYS A 328 16.40 -12.69 32.85
C LYS A 328 17.84 -12.25 32.64
N LEU A 329 18.44 -12.51 31.48
CA LEU A 329 19.77 -12.00 31.13
C LEU A 329 19.80 -10.48 31.08
N LEU A 330 18.77 -9.85 30.51
CA LEU A 330 18.64 -8.40 30.47
C LEU A 330 18.60 -7.82 31.90
N LYS A 331 17.85 -8.45 32.81
CA LYS A 331 17.81 -8.07 34.23
C LYS A 331 19.16 -8.30 34.92
N ASP A 332 19.74 -9.48 34.76
CA ASP A 332 20.98 -9.87 35.44
C ASP A 332 22.14 -8.95 35.04
N ILE A 333 22.18 -8.53 33.77
CA ILE A 333 23.24 -7.69 33.21
C ILE A 333 22.88 -6.18 33.29
N PHE A 334 21.79 -5.71 32.65
CA PHE A 334 21.51 -4.27 32.60
C PHE A 334 20.94 -3.68 33.89
N LEU A 335 20.27 -4.48 34.72
CA LEU A 335 19.71 -4.04 36.00
C LEU A 335 20.59 -4.45 37.18
N PHE A 336 21.82 -4.90 36.94
CA PHE A 336 22.75 -5.33 37.98
C PHE A 336 22.15 -6.41 38.90
N GLY A 337 21.32 -7.30 38.34
CA GLY A 337 20.69 -8.37 39.13
C GLY A 337 21.69 -9.32 39.79
N ARG A 338 22.89 -9.45 39.20
CA ARG A 338 24.02 -10.24 39.73
C ARG A 338 25.12 -9.34 40.29
N GLY A 339 24.92 -8.86 41.52
CA GLY A 339 25.85 -7.95 42.19
C GLY A 339 27.24 -8.55 42.43
N ASP A 340 27.33 -9.87 42.59
CA ASP A 340 28.57 -10.63 42.76
C ASP A 340 29.51 -10.52 41.54
N LEU A 341 28.97 -10.65 40.32
CA LEU A 341 29.74 -10.44 39.11
C LEU A 341 30.20 -8.99 39.00
N TYR A 342 29.30 -8.04 39.22
CA TYR A 342 29.66 -6.63 39.07
C TYR A 342 30.69 -6.18 40.11
N GLN A 343 30.61 -6.69 41.33
CA GLN A 343 31.62 -6.45 42.36
C GLN A 343 32.97 -7.02 41.94
N SER A 344 33.03 -8.30 41.54
CA SER A 344 34.28 -8.91 41.07
C SER A 344 34.84 -8.23 39.82
N PHE A 345 33.97 -7.77 38.92
CA PHE A 345 34.34 -7.00 37.74
C PHE A 345 34.90 -5.63 38.11
N ILE A 346 34.24 -4.88 39.00
CA ILE A 346 34.72 -3.57 39.44
C ILE A 346 36.07 -3.71 40.15
N ASP A 347 36.24 -4.70 41.03
CA ASP A 347 37.50 -4.94 41.74
C ASP A 347 38.65 -5.27 40.77
N THR A 348 38.38 -6.09 39.76
CA THR A 348 39.39 -6.51 38.77
C THR A 348 39.67 -5.41 37.73
N ALA A 349 38.65 -4.67 37.32
CA ALA A 349 38.74 -3.60 36.33
C ALA A 349 39.14 -2.26 36.96
N HIS A 350 39.21 -2.13 38.29
CA HIS A 350 39.46 -0.88 39.00
C HIS A 350 40.71 -0.14 38.49
N SER A 351 41.82 -0.87 38.29
CA SER A 351 43.07 -0.29 37.79
C SER A 351 42.94 0.23 36.34
N LEU A 352 42.17 -0.46 35.51
CA LEU A 352 41.89 -0.09 34.12
C LEU A 352 40.90 1.08 34.02
N LEU A 353 39.90 1.13 34.90
CA LEU A 353 38.86 2.17 34.95
C LEU A 353 39.40 3.52 35.46
N ILE A 354 40.40 3.50 36.34
CA ILE A 354 41.07 4.72 36.84
C ILE A 354 42.09 5.26 35.84
N SER A 355 42.70 4.37 35.06
CA SER A 355 43.67 4.77 34.03
C SER A 355 43.00 5.53 32.88
N ILE A 356 43.75 6.42 32.23
CA ILE A 356 43.24 7.14 31.05
C ILE A 356 42.99 6.11 29.94
N PRO A 357 41.76 5.98 29.41
CA PRO A 357 41.45 4.95 28.44
C PRO A 357 42.19 5.22 27.12
N GLN A 358 42.89 4.18 26.67
CA GLN A 358 43.64 4.07 25.42
C GLN A 358 42.80 3.31 24.38
N TYR A 359 43.26 3.26 23.13
CA TYR A 359 42.57 2.56 22.04
C TYR A 359 42.27 1.07 22.34
N ASN A 360 43.09 0.42 23.17
CA ASN A 360 42.92 -1.00 23.52
C ASN A 360 42.06 -1.26 24.77
N THR A 361 41.67 -0.20 25.49
CA THR A 361 40.97 -0.35 26.78
C THR A 361 39.62 -1.05 26.62
N GLU A 362 38.93 -0.87 25.50
CA GLU A 362 37.67 -1.56 25.21
C GLU A 362 37.85 -3.08 25.08
N HIS A 363 38.88 -3.52 24.36
CA HIS A 363 39.18 -4.94 24.21
C HIS A 363 39.61 -5.55 25.55
N GLU A 364 40.47 -4.85 26.30
CA GLU A 364 40.92 -5.28 27.62
C GLU A 364 39.74 -5.42 28.60
N LEU A 365 38.84 -4.44 28.66
CA LEU A 365 37.63 -4.52 29.50
C LEU A 365 36.73 -5.68 29.11
N ASN A 366 36.56 -5.95 27.81
CA ASN A 366 35.80 -7.11 27.33
C ASN A 366 36.46 -8.45 27.72
N THR A 367 37.80 -8.54 27.69
CA THR A 367 38.51 -9.75 28.14
C THR A 367 38.38 -9.95 29.65
N VAL A 368 38.50 -8.88 30.44
CA VAL A 368 38.31 -8.91 31.89
C VAL A 368 36.89 -9.33 32.21
N PHE A 369 35.89 -8.73 31.58
CA PHE A 369 34.48 -9.07 31.77
C PHE A 369 34.20 -10.54 31.48
N ARG A 370 34.70 -11.08 30.35
CA ARG A 370 34.59 -12.51 30.02
C ARG A 370 35.29 -13.41 31.06
N SER A 371 36.44 -12.97 31.58
CA SER A 371 37.15 -13.73 32.62
C SER A 371 36.37 -13.79 33.93
N VAL A 372 35.77 -12.66 34.36
CA VAL A 372 34.94 -12.59 35.57
C VAL A 372 33.71 -13.45 35.42
N ILE A 373 33.02 -13.38 34.29
CA ILE A 373 31.86 -14.23 34.00
C ILE A 373 32.20 -15.72 34.18
N ARG A 374 33.34 -16.16 33.64
CA ARG A 374 33.82 -17.54 33.75
C ARG A 374 34.14 -17.93 35.20
N ASN A 375 34.72 -17.02 35.96
CA ASN A 375 35.08 -17.25 37.36
C ASN A 375 33.85 -17.32 38.28
N THR A 376 32.79 -16.58 37.95
CA THR A 376 31.53 -16.58 38.70
C THR A 376 30.60 -17.75 38.37
N LEU A 377 31.06 -18.74 37.59
CA LEU A 377 30.29 -19.94 37.20
C LEU A 377 28.88 -19.62 36.71
N TRP A 378 28.79 -18.69 35.76
CA TRP A 378 27.51 -18.31 35.20
C TRP A 378 26.92 -19.43 34.32
N GLU A 379 25.80 -20.01 34.77
CA GLU A 379 25.15 -21.17 34.12
C GLU A 379 24.65 -20.94 32.68
N ASN A 380 24.61 -19.69 32.19
CA ASN A 380 24.03 -19.33 30.89
C ASN A 380 25.11 -18.86 29.88
N ASP A 381 26.11 -19.71 29.61
CA ASP A 381 27.24 -19.37 28.73
C ASP A 381 26.82 -19.09 27.26
N SER A 382 25.73 -19.70 26.78
CA SER A 382 25.32 -19.67 25.36
C SER A 382 25.01 -18.27 24.80
N TYR A 383 24.61 -17.33 25.65
CA TYR A 383 24.24 -15.97 25.22
C TYR A 383 25.36 -14.94 25.45
N LEU A 384 26.47 -15.33 26.08
CA LEU A 384 27.57 -14.42 26.44
C LEU A 384 28.26 -13.78 25.25
N HIS A 385 28.28 -14.48 24.10
CA HIS A 385 28.85 -13.96 22.86
C HIS A 385 28.09 -12.74 22.29
N ASN A 386 26.86 -12.50 22.76
CA ASN A 386 26.03 -11.36 22.35
C ASN A 386 26.25 -10.11 23.23
N PHE A 387 27.21 -10.13 24.15
CA PHE A 387 27.50 -9.00 25.02
C PHE A 387 28.90 -8.44 24.74
N GLN A 388 28.95 -7.12 24.57
CA GLN A 388 30.18 -6.34 24.43
C GLN A 388 30.04 -5.09 25.29
N LEU A 389 31.13 -4.68 25.90
CA LEU A 389 31.31 -3.40 26.57
C LEU A 389 31.95 -2.46 25.56
N THR A 390 31.42 -1.26 25.40
CA THR A 390 32.02 -0.21 24.57
C THR A 390 32.49 0.95 25.45
N CYS A 391 33.41 1.76 24.95
CA CYS A 391 33.91 2.94 25.67
C CYS A 391 33.82 4.18 24.77
N LYS A 392 33.03 5.18 25.17
CA LYS A 392 32.92 6.44 24.41
C LYS A 392 33.70 7.56 25.08
N THR A 393 34.71 8.08 24.40
CA THR A 393 35.43 9.27 24.85
C THR A 393 34.68 10.52 24.40
N GLY A 394 34.23 11.35 25.35
CA GLY A 394 33.57 12.62 25.04
C GLY A 394 34.57 13.67 24.56
N THR A 395 34.16 14.47 23.57
CA THR A 395 34.89 15.65 23.07
C THR A 395 34.93 16.73 24.15
N GLY A 396 35.96 16.67 25.00
CA GLY A 396 36.12 17.66 26.06
C GLY A 396 37.15 17.34 27.14
N GLY A 397 38.06 16.38 26.93
CA GLY A 397 39.34 16.24 27.65
C GLY A 397 39.36 16.05 29.18
N MET A 398 38.27 16.30 29.90
CA MET A 398 38.26 16.35 31.37
C MET A 398 37.31 15.35 32.03
N TYR A 399 36.35 14.77 31.29
CA TYR A 399 35.50 13.68 31.79
C TYR A 399 35.22 12.69 30.65
N LYS A 400 35.48 11.41 30.89
CA LYS A 400 35.21 10.32 29.94
C LYS A 400 34.12 9.43 30.54
N ILE A 401 32.97 9.37 29.87
CA ILE A 401 31.81 8.56 30.29
C ILE A 401 32.00 7.15 29.75
N ILE A 402 32.10 6.16 30.64
CA ILE A 402 32.08 4.76 30.23
C ILE A 402 30.61 4.40 29.97
N VAL A 403 30.25 4.33 28.69
CA VAL A 403 28.92 3.94 28.23
C VAL A 403 28.97 2.46 27.88
N LEU A 404 28.33 1.60 28.68
CA LEU A 404 28.07 0.24 28.21
C LEU A 404 27.06 0.30 27.06
N GLU A 405 27.53 0.09 25.84
CA GLU A 405 26.66 -0.29 24.73
C GLU A 405 26.81 -1.78 24.49
N ILE A 406 25.75 -2.52 24.76
CA ILE A 406 25.66 -3.94 24.47
C ILE A 406 25.04 -4.07 23.08
N VAL A 407 25.76 -4.68 22.15
CA VAL A 407 25.25 -5.04 20.83
C VAL A 407 24.71 -6.46 20.91
N LEU A 408 23.40 -6.62 21.13
CA LEU A 408 22.76 -7.92 20.94
C LEU A 408 22.82 -8.29 19.45
N SER A 409 23.24 -9.52 19.15
CA SER A 409 23.30 -10.10 17.80
C SER A 409 21.94 -10.04 17.04
N THR A 410 20.85 -9.76 17.74
CA THR A 410 19.50 -9.53 17.17
C THR A 410 19.24 -8.10 16.68
N GLY A 411 20.23 -7.21 16.69
CA GLY A 411 20.10 -5.84 16.17
C GLY A 411 19.37 -4.86 17.11
N LEU A 412 19.02 -5.29 18.33
CA LEU A 412 18.53 -4.38 19.37
C LEU A 412 19.71 -3.73 20.11
N LEU A 413 19.90 -2.43 19.89
CA LEU A 413 20.93 -1.64 20.56
C LEU A 413 20.36 -1.02 21.83
N MET A 414 20.67 -1.59 22.99
CA MET A 414 20.28 -1.05 24.30
C MET A 414 21.48 -0.36 24.94
N ARG A 415 21.37 0.94 25.17
CA ARG A 415 22.43 1.78 25.75
C ARG A 415 22.12 2.05 27.23
N LYS A 416 23.08 1.81 28.12
CA LYS A 416 22.98 2.25 29.52
C LYS A 416 24.32 2.75 30.02
N CYS A 417 24.38 4.02 30.42
CA CYS A 417 25.59 4.63 30.97
C CYS A 417 25.96 3.96 32.30
N PHE A 418 27.21 3.52 32.40
CA PHE A 418 27.69 2.74 33.54
C PHE A 418 28.20 3.66 34.64
N LEU A 419 29.01 4.66 34.31
CA LEU A 419 29.54 5.61 35.27
C LEU A 419 29.78 6.98 34.61
N LYS A 420 29.41 8.05 35.33
CA LYS A 420 29.94 9.40 35.12
C LYS A 420 31.05 9.58 36.16
N CYS A 421 32.31 9.40 35.76
CA CYS A 421 33.44 9.89 36.54
C CYS A 421 33.72 11.34 36.14
#